data_AF-A0A957EB15-F1
#
_entry.id   AF-A0A957EB15-F1
#
_cell.length_a   1.000
_cell.length_b   1.000
_cell.length_c   1.000
_cell.angle_alpha   90.00
_cell.angle_beta   90.00
_cell.angle_gamma   90.00
#
_symmetry.space_group_name_H-M   'P 1'
#
loop_
_entity.id
_entity.type
_entity.pdbx_description
1 polymer ?
#
loop_
_entity_poly.entity_id
_entity_poly.type
_entity_poly.pdbx_seq_one_letter_code
_entity_poly.pdbx_strand_id
1 'polypeptide(L)'
;MKQRCKKADGQGLVEYALILVLVAVVVIAILTILGPQVGNVFSRVVNGLGVASSSGGGGGSTSSATVTSISALRGGADVGVNVTVSANTNVTITDSQSGQSVSVGCNTACSVTLTAVGSDAGTVTATADGGSSMSANYPSQ
;
A
#
# COMPACT_ATOMS: atom_id res chain seq x y z
N MET A 1 12.33 34.58 69.82
CA MET A 1 13.34 33.91 68.97
C MET A 1 12.77 33.80 67.56
N LYS A 2 13.42 34.43 66.58
CA LYS A 2 13.06 34.45 65.15
C LYS A 2 13.94 33.42 64.45
N GLN A 3 13.40 32.48 63.67
CA GLN A 3 14.07 31.72 62.56
C GLN A 3 13.25 30.43 62.28
N ARG A 4 12.93 29.95 61.07
CA ARG A 4 13.06 30.36 59.65
C ARG A 4 12.08 29.45 58.89
N CYS A 5 11.06 30.00 58.23
CA CYS A 5 10.31 29.24 57.21
C CYS A 5 11.27 28.87 56.07
N LYS A 6 11.40 27.57 55.76
CA LYS A 6 11.69 27.02 54.42
C LYS A 6 11.96 25.51 54.50
N LYS A 7 11.03 24.68 54.03
CA LYS A 7 11.39 23.42 53.34
C LYS A 7 10.25 22.89 52.45
N ALA A 8 10.27 23.39 51.22
CA ALA A 8 9.84 22.77 49.97
C ALA A 8 8.96 21.51 50.00
N ASP A 9 7.63 21.69 49.91
CA ASP A 9 6.65 20.66 49.53
C ASP A 9 6.68 20.30 48.03
N GLY A 10 7.78 20.61 47.32
CA GLY A 10 7.94 20.37 45.88
C GLY A 10 9.02 19.34 45.52
N GLN A 11 9.72 18.77 46.50
CA GLN A 11 10.92 17.98 46.23
C GLN A 11 10.61 16.54 45.79
N GLY A 12 9.44 15.99 46.13
CA GLY A 12 9.01 14.66 45.64
C GLY A 12 8.38 14.68 44.24
N LEU A 13 7.60 15.72 43.89
CA LEU A 13 6.83 15.77 42.65
C LEU A 13 7.71 15.75 41.39
N VAL A 14 8.87 16.42 41.43
CA VAL A 14 9.79 16.47 40.29
C VAL A 14 10.59 15.17 40.16
N GLU A 15 10.97 14.55 41.27
CA GLU A 15 11.72 13.30 41.26
C GLU A 15 10.89 12.15 40.65
N TYR A 16 9.61 12.04 41.02
CA TYR A 16 8.71 11.06 40.40
C TYR A 16 8.41 11.39 38.93
N ALA A 17 8.27 12.66 38.57
CA ALA A 17 8.05 13.06 37.17
C ALA A 17 9.21 12.67 36.25
N LEU A 18 10.45 12.82 36.71
CA LEU A 18 11.64 12.46 35.92
C LEU A 18 11.75 10.94 35.69
N ILE A 19 11.38 10.13 36.69
CA ILE A 19 11.32 8.67 36.53
C ILE A 19 10.20 8.27 35.54
N LEU A 20 9.03 8.91 35.62
CA LEU A 20 7.93 8.63 34.69
C LEU A 20 8.29 8.98 33.24
N VAL A 21 9.01 10.07 33.00
CA VAL A 21 9.50 10.44 31.66
C VAL A 21 10.49 9.40 31.13
N LEU A 22 11.43 8.94 31.97
CA LEU A 22 12.40 7.93 31.58
C LEU A 22 11.72 6.60 31.18
N VAL A 23 10.74 6.15 31.97
CA VAL A 23 9.96 4.94 31.66
C VAL A 23 9.14 5.13 30.38
N ALA A 24 8.53 6.30 30.17
CA ALA A 24 7.76 6.59 28.97
C ALA A 24 8.61 6.48 27.68
N VAL A 25 9.84 6.98 27.69
CA VAL A 25 10.76 6.88 26.55
C VAL A 25 11.09 5.42 26.25
N VAL A 26 11.37 4.61 27.29
CA VAL A 26 11.66 3.18 27.14
C VAL A 26 10.46 2.44 26.55
N VAL A 27 9.24 2.72 27.01
CA VAL A 27 8.03 2.09 26.48
C VAL A 27 7.81 2.44 25.01
N ILE A 28 7.97 3.72 24.63
CA ILE A 28 7.84 4.14 23.22
C ILE A 28 8.86 3.42 22.34
N ALA A 29 10.12 3.33 22.78
CA ALA A 29 11.16 2.64 22.03
C ALA A 29 10.85 1.14 21.82
N ILE A 30 10.29 0.48 22.85
CA ILE A 30 9.88 -0.93 22.74
C ILE A 30 8.69 -1.07 21.77
N LEU A 31 7.68 -0.20 21.87
CA LEU A 31 6.49 -0.25 21.03
C LEU A 31 6.79 0.02 19.56
N THR A 32 7.75 0.90 19.23
CA THR A 32 8.13 1.17 17.84
C THR A 32 8.88 0.02 17.18
N ILE A 33 9.66 -0.75 17.96
CA ILE A 33 10.41 -1.90 17.47
C ILE A 33 9.52 -3.14 17.38
N LEU A 34 8.71 -3.40 18.42
CA LEU A 34 7.86 -4.59 18.49
C LEU A 34 6.56 -4.42 17.70
N GLY A 35 6.04 -3.21 17.53
CA GLY A 35 4.81 -2.95 16.78
C GLY A 35 4.79 -3.56 15.38
N PRO A 36 5.81 -3.30 14.53
CA PRO A 36 5.90 -3.89 13.19
C PRO A 36 6.04 -5.42 13.20
N GLN A 37 6.77 -5.97 14.17
CA GLN A 37 7.00 -7.41 14.27
C GLN A 37 5.71 -8.17 14.64
N VAL A 38 4.96 -7.64 15.61
CA VAL A 38 3.66 -8.19 16.02
C VAL A 38 2.65 -8.12 14.86
N GLY A 39 2.63 -7.00 14.11
CA GLY A 39 1.81 -6.85 12.92
C GLY A 39 2.10 -7.92 11.86
N ASN A 40 3.38 -8.17 11.55
CA ASN A 40 3.78 -9.18 10.56
C ASN A 40 3.40 -10.60 10.98
N VAL A 41 3.52 -10.94 12.27
CA VAL A 41 3.11 -12.25 12.79
C VAL A 41 1.59 -12.43 12.74
N PHE A 42 0.84 -11.40 13.14
CA PHE A 42 -0.62 -11.43 13.09
C PHE A 42 -1.14 -11.55 11.64
N SER A 43 -0.56 -10.81 10.70
CA SER A 43 -0.88 -10.93 9.26
C SER A 43 -0.61 -12.33 8.73
N ARG A 44 0.48 -12.98 9.14
CA ARG A 44 0.79 -14.37 8.74
C ARG A 44 -0.23 -15.38 9.28
N VAL A 45 -0.67 -15.20 10.53
CA VAL A 45 -1.67 -16.07 11.16
C VAL A 45 -3.05 -15.88 10.52
N VAL A 46 -3.47 -14.64 10.27
CA VAL A 46 -4.75 -14.34 9.61
C VAL A 46 -4.77 -14.88 8.17
N ASN A 47 -3.67 -14.73 7.42
CA ASN A 47 -3.54 -15.31 6.09
C ASN A 47 -3.53 -16.86 6.12
N GLY A 48 -2.95 -17.46 7.16
CA GLY A 48 -2.97 -18.91 7.37
C GLY A 48 -4.33 -19.47 7.80
N LEU A 49 -5.19 -18.64 8.39
CA LEU A 49 -6.51 -19.04 8.90
C LEU A 49 -7.67 -18.76 7.93
N GLY A 50 -7.39 -18.26 6.71
CA GLY A 50 -8.30 -18.37 5.58
C GLY A 50 -9.71 -17.81 5.81
N VAL A 51 -9.86 -16.69 6.52
CA VAL A 51 -11.12 -15.94 6.51
C VAL A 51 -11.14 -15.06 5.25
N ALA A 52 -11.69 -15.63 4.18
CA ALA A 52 -12.08 -14.88 3.01
C ALA A 52 -13.30 -14.00 3.35
N SER A 53 -13.05 -12.81 3.88
CA SER A 53 -14.05 -11.74 3.93
C SER A 53 -13.39 -10.42 3.52
N SER A 54 -13.74 -10.02 2.30
CA SER A 54 -13.80 -8.66 1.77
C SER A 54 -13.52 -7.53 2.78
N SER A 55 -12.38 -6.87 2.63
CA SER A 55 -12.29 -5.42 2.38
C SER A 55 -10.89 -4.90 2.74
N GLY A 56 -10.16 -4.43 1.72
CA GLY A 56 -9.10 -3.44 1.84
C GLY A 56 -7.78 -3.85 2.49
N GLY A 57 -6.72 -3.92 1.67
CA GLY A 57 -5.34 -3.84 2.15
C GLY A 57 -4.41 -4.83 1.45
N GLY A 58 -3.59 -4.32 0.54
CA GLY A 58 -2.74 -5.09 -0.36
C GLY A 58 -1.66 -5.92 0.36
N GLY A 59 -1.33 -7.03 -0.30
CA GLY A 59 -0.28 -7.97 0.11
C GLY A 59 -0.17 -9.07 -0.94
N GLY A 60 -0.02 -8.68 -2.20
CA GLY A 60 0.16 -9.59 -3.32
C GLY A 60 1.41 -10.45 -3.14
N SER A 61 1.37 -11.64 -3.75
CA SER A 61 2.51 -12.49 -4.05
C SER A 61 3.73 -11.61 -4.39
N THR A 62 4.88 -11.84 -3.76
CA THR A 62 6.16 -11.23 -4.17
C THR A 62 6.63 -11.87 -5.48
N SER A 63 5.78 -11.82 -6.51
CA SER A 63 6.19 -11.94 -7.89
C SER A 63 7.03 -10.70 -8.19
N SER A 64 8.36 -10.83 -8.21
CA SER A 64 9.30 -9.79 -8.69
C SER A 64 9.15 -9.49 -10.19
N ALA A 65 7.99 -9.82 -10.76
CA ALA A 65 7.64 -9.60 -12.13
C ALA A 65 7.52 -8.09 -12.37
N THR A 66 8.34 -7.59 -13.28
CA THR A 66 8.24 -6.23 -13.77
C THR A 66 7.34 -6.21 -15.00
N VAL A 67 6.54 -5.16 -15.12
CA VAL A 67 5.89 -4.85 -16.39
C VAL A 67 7.00 -4.40 -17.35
N THR A 68 7.05 -4.95 -18.57
CA THR A 68 8.14 -4.76 -19.54
C THR A 68 7.70 -3.99 -20.78
N SER A 69 6.48 -4.22 -21.26
CA SER A 69 5.82 -3.32 -22.24
C SER A 69 4.33 -3.19 -21.96
N ILE A 70 3.76 -2.05 -22.34
CA ILE A 70 2.32 -1.80 -22.36
C ILE A 70 1.97 -1.07 -23.65
N SER A 71 0.84 -1.44 -24.24
CA SER A 71 0.27 -0.76 -25.40
C SER A 71 -1.23 -0.69 -25.24
N ALA A 72 -1.82 0.43 -25.68
CA ALA A 72 -3.24 0.69 -25.59
C ALA A 72 -3.75 1.13 -26.96
N LEU A 73 -4.77 0.44 -27.46
CA LEU A 73 -5.37 0.71 -28.75
C LEU A 73 -6.88 0.91 -28.56
N ARG A 74 -7.39 1.97 -29.17
CA ARG A 74 -8.82 2.27 -29.16
C ARG A 74 -9.53 1.47 -30.24
N GLY A 75 -10.64 0.83 -29.88
CA GLY A 75 -11.55 0.15 -30.78
C GLY A 75 -12.99 0.59 -30.51
N GLY A 76 -13.36 1.78 -30.96
CA GLY A 76 -14.65 2.38 -30.61
C GLY A 76 -14.68 2.95 -29.19
N ALA A 77 -15.74 2.65 -28.44
CA ALA A 77 -15.89 3.09 -27.05
C ALA A 77 -15.01 2.31 -26.05
N ASP A 78 -14.32 1.28 -26.53
CA ASP A 78 -13.50 0.37 -25.74
C ASP A 78 -12.01 0.60 -26.03
N VAL A 79 -11.18 0.29 -25.04
CA VAL A 79 -9.71 0.36 -25.14
C VAL A 79 -9.13 -1.03 -24.87
N GLY A 80 -8.49 -1.60 -25.88
CA GLY A 80 -7.71 -2.82 -25.78
C GLY A 80 -6.32 -2.52 -25.25
N VAL A 81 -5.95 -3.12 -24.12
CA VAL A 81 -4.65 -2.97 -23.48
C VAL A 81 -3.91 -4.28 -23.56
N ASN A 82 -2.71 -4.27 -24.12
CA ASN A 82 -1.81 -5.43 -24.14
C ASN A 82 -0.59 -5.13 -23.25
N VAL A 83 -0.34 -6.02 -22.29
CA VAL A 83 0.70 -5.89 -21.27
C VAL A 83 1.64 -7.10 -21.34
N THR A 84 2.94 -6.84 -21.31
CA THR A 84 3.99 -7.88 -21.24
C THR A 84 4.69 -7.79 -19.89
N VAL A 85 4.93 -8.94 -19.25
CA VAL A 85 5.54 -9.03 -17.92
C VAL A 85 6.73 -9.98 -17.92
N SER A 86 7.70 -9.70 -17.06
CA SER A 86 8.96 -10.47 -16.93
C SER A 86 8.75 -11.85 -16.29
N ALA A 87 7.72 -12.01 -15.45
CA ALA A 87 7.36 -13.28 -14.82
C ALA A 87 5.85 -13.34 -14.51
N ASN A 88 5.34 -14.49 -14.09
CA ASN A 88 3.93 -14.66 -13.77
C ASN A 88 3.49 -13.79 -12.58
N THR A 89 2.54 -12.89 -12.79
CA THR A 89 2.04 -11.94 -11.77
C THR A 89 0.62 -11.52 -12.09
N ASN A 90 -0.13 -11.02 -11.10
CA ASN A 90 -1.31 -10.24 -11.42
C ASN A 90 -0.89 -8.82 -11.78
N VAL A 91 -1.60 -8.27 -12.75
CA VAL A 91 -1.48 -6.89 -13.21
C VAL A 91 -2.82 -6.23 -13.02
N THR A 92 -2.80 -5.08 -12.34
CA THR A 92 -3.95 -4.19 -12.20
C THR A 92 -3.81 -3.09 -13.25
N ILE A 93 -4.74 -3.05 -14.19
CA ILE A 93 -4.84 -2.00 -15.21
C ILE A 93 -5.86 -0.98 -14.71
N THR A 94 -5.43 0.27 -14.61
CA THR A 94 -6.28 1.41 -14.25
C THR A 94 -6.36 2.39 -15.40
N ASP A 95 -7.58 2.81 -15.72
CA ASP A 95 -7.87 3.79 -16.76
C ASP A 95 -8.07 5.20 -16.18
N SER A 96 -7.52 6.22 -16.85
CA SER A 96 -7.58 7.60 -16.38
C SER A 96 -8.92 8.31 -16.61
N GLN A 97 -9.74 7.87 -17.57
CA GLN A 97 -10.99 8.56 -17.92
C GLN A 97 -12.19 8.03 -17.14
N SER A 98 -12.32 6.72 -17.10
CA SER A 98 -13.41 6.03 -16.43
C SER A 98 -13.11 5.75 -14.96
N GLY A 99 -11.84 5.76 -14.55
CA GLY A 99 -11.40 5.29 -13.24
C GLY A 99 -11.54 3.77 -13.05
N GLN A 100 -11.87 3.03 -14.12
CA GLN A 100 -11.96 1.57 -14.10
C GLN A 100 -10.61 0.96 -13.70
N SER A 101 -10.64 -0.04 -12.82
CA SER A 101 -9.47 -0.82 -12.43
C SER A 101 -9.78 -2.31 -12.56
N VAL A 102 -9.04 -3.01 -13.41
CA VAL A 102 -9.23 -4.43 -13.70
C VAL A 102 -7.94 -5.18 -13.39
N SER A 103 -8.04 -6.23 -12.56
CA SER A 103 -6.89 -7.10 -12.24
C SER A 103 -6.97 -8.40 -13.03
N VAL A 104 -5.89 -8.78 -13.70
CA VAL A 104 -5.76 -9.99 -14.51
C VAL A 104 -4.45 -10.70 -14.21
N GLY A 105 -4.44 -12.04 -14.27
CA GLY A 105 -3.22 -12.83 -14.19
C GLY A 105 -2.47 -12.83 -15.54
N CYS A 106 -1.16 -12.56 -15.52
CA CYS A 106 -0.33 -12.44 -16.71
C CYS A 106 0.90 -13.34 -16.62
N ASN A 107 1.03 -14.27 -17.57
CA ASN A 107 2.14 -15.21 -17.70
C ASN A 107 2.90 -14.93 -19.02
N THR A 108 3.80 -13.94 -19.00
CA THR A 108 4.54 -13.39 -20.16
C THR A 108 3.80 -12.28 -20.89
N ALA A 109 2.55 -12.47 -21.30
CA ALA A 109 1.72 -11.39 -21.86
C ALA A 109 0.24 -11.61 -21.59
N CYS A 110 -0.53 -10.53 -21.53
CA CYS A 110 -1.97 -10.56 -21.29
C CYS A 110 -2.64 -9.35 -21.95
N SER A 111 -3.87 -9.56 -22.42
CA SER A 111 -4.69 -8.50 -23.01
C SER A 111 -5.98 -8.31 -22.21
N VAL A 112 -6.36 -7.05 -21.98
CA VAL A 112 -7.61 -6.68 -21.31
C VAL A 112 -8.31 -5.63 -22.16
N THR A 113 -9.62 -5.76 -22.27
CA THR A 113 -10.45 -4.73 -22.90
C THR A 113 -11.17 -3.96 -21.80
N LEU A 114 -10.85 -2.68 -21.69
CA LEU A 114 -11.59 -1.73 -20.86
C LEU A 114 -12.80 -1.27 -21.67
N THR A 115 -14.00 -1.49 -21.14
CA THR A 115 -15.23 -1.05 -21.80
C THR A 115 -15.75 0.24 -21.19
N ALA A 116 -16.49 1.02 -22.00
CA ALA A 116 -17.10 2.28 -21.58
C ALA A 116 -16.09 3.31 -21.02
N VAL A 117 -14.94 3.44 -21.69
CA VAL A 117 -13.81 4.27 -21.21
C VAL A 117 -14.05 5.77 -21.42
N GLY A 118 -14.86 6.11 -22.43
CA GLY A 118 -15.10 7.48 -22.87
C GLY A 118 -14.54 7.76 -24.26
N SER A 119 -14.85 8.94 -24.80
CA SER A 119 -14.49 9.35 -26.17
C SER A 119 -13.18 10.15 -26.25
N ASP A 120 -12.69 10.68 -25.13
CA ASP A 120 -11.50 11.55 -25.11
C ASP A 120 -10.20 10.75 -25.25
N ALA A 121 -9.05 11.43 -25.35
CA ALA A 121 -7.74 10.77 -25.24
C ALA A 121 -7.37 10.54 -23.76
N GLY A 122 -6.72 9.42 -23.46
CA GLY A 122 -6.43 9.07 -22.07
C GLY A 122 -5.22 8.16 -21.90
N THR A 123 -4.98 7.74 -20.66
CA THR A 123 -3.88 6.87 -20.28
C THR A 123 -4.38 5.66 -19.52
N VAL A 124 -3.81 4.51 -19.84
CA VAL A 124 -3.95 3.29 -19.05
C VAL A 124 -2.65 3.06 -18.30
N THR A 125 -2.75 2.68 -17.03
CA THR A 125 -1.62 2.37 -16.17
C THR A 125 -1.72 0.91 -15.74
N ALA A 126 -0.76 0.09 -16.14
CA ALA A 126 -0.64 -1.29 -15.66
C ALA A 126 0.32 -1.32 -14.47
N THR A 127 -0.10 -1.95 -13.37
CA THR A 127 0.69 -2.12 -12.15
C THR A 127 0.74 -3.60 -11.78
N ALA A 128 1.93 -4.20 -11.79
CA ALA A 128 2.14 -5.56 -11.31
C ALA A 128 2.12 -5.63 -9.76
N ASP A 129 1.79 -6.80 -9.20
CA ASP A 129 1.81 -7.05 -7.75
C ASP A 129 3.15 -6.68 -7.08
N GLY A 130 4.27 -6.82 -7.79
CA GLY A 130 5.61 -6.41 -7.34
C GLY A 130 5.84 -4.90 -7.30
N GLY A 131 4.82 -4.08 -7.58
CA GLY A 131 4.86 -2.62 -7.56
C GLY A 131 5.43 -1.97 -8.83
N SER A 132 5.84 -2.77 -9.82
CA SER A 132 6.26 -2.24 -11.12
C SER A 132 5.06 -1.72 -11.90
N SER A 133 5.11 -0.47 -12.35
CA SER A 133 4.03 0.12 -13.13
C SER A 133 4.53 0.80 -14.39
N MET A 134 3.71 0.78 -15.45
CA MET A 134 3.95 1.53 -16.67
C MET A 134 2.64 1.88 -17.35
N SER A 135 2.67 2.95 -18.12
CA SER A 135 1.50 3.52 -18.77
C SER A 135 1.62 3.56 -20.29
N ALA A 136 0.47 3.50 -20.95
CA ALA A 136 0.34 3.76 -22.37
C ALA A 136 -0.78 4.76 -22.61
N ASN A 137 -0.59 5.65 -23.59
CA ASN A 137 -1.61 6.57 -24.04
C ASN A 137 -2.45 5.92 -25.16
N TYR A 138 -3.74 6.22 -25.17
CA TYR A 138 -4.63 5.92 -26.28
C TYR A 138 -5.25 7.23 -26.82
N PRO A 139 -5.46 7.35 -28.14
CA PRO A 139 -6.00 8.56 -28.76
C PRO A 139 -7.48 8.77 -28.41
N SER A 140 -8.03 9.96 -28.69
CA SER A 140 -9.48 10.17 -28.71
C SER A 140 -10.11 9.40 -29.88
N GLN A 141 -11.42 9.14 -29.78
CA GLN A 141 -12.23 8.65 -30.91
C GLN A 141 -12.14 9.63 -32.09
#